data_AF-A0A2A4K6D4-F1
#
_entry.id   AF-A0A2A4K6D4-F1
#
_cell.length_a   1.000
_cell.length_b   1.000
_cell.length_c   1.000
_cell.angle_alpha   90.00
_cell.angle_beta   90.00
_cell.angle_gamma   90.00
#
_symmetry.space_group_name_H-M   'P 1'
#
loop_
_entity.id
_entity.type
_entity.pdbx_description
1 polymer ?
#
loop_
_entity_poly.entity_id
_entity_poly.type
_entity_poly.pdbx_seq_one_letter_code
_entity_poly.pdbx_strand_id
1 'polypeptide(L)'
;MCGDAKGDADSFFYQLVPNAVEDAINIENATEPEDIPQSNDTILFDTFVNVLIEVTTEQLRNVKFNIMNNYDLYEADIADIKKAFTNIEDKYTEIVNSKLKTMLEGKSINITDHFMLDFMDVSNYILERALRYHVKNVKGKMLAQTKWYRQTLKEKIIRQQTKISFNYIENNICDTLQICRDRYYYSDYLTDWLRTLMNLSSRDLKRFFGPVTEILETHKHFIKTNIKFRQTIKYIINAEAIVKRDTLDFVDEVLTNPDKVLKLAPNALKPSITLLRELFNLIDGVYDVNDHNIETLENITEMLRDWIEGKTFDIHKVLNAIVENMKINVKIWPLDIQNKIYYVWSEIIAL
;
A
#
# COMPACT_ATOMS: atom_id res chain seq x y z
N MET A 1 -1.80 -28.54 -29.99
CA MET A 1 -1.86 -29.51 -28.86
C MET A 1 -1.63 -28.71 -27.60
N CYS A 2 -2.71 -28.38 -26.89
CA CYS A 2 -2.67 -27.59 -25.67
C CYS A 2 -2.37 -28.54 -24.52
N GLY A 3 -1.23 -28.35 -23.84
CA GLY A 3 -0.88 -29.07 -22.63
C GLY A 3 -1.44 -28.36 -21.41
N ASP A 4 -2.02 -29.14 -20.51
CA ASP A 4 -2.71 -28.71 -19.30
C ASP A 4 -1.85 -27.82 -18.39
N ALA A 5 -2.46 -26.73 -17.91
CA ALA A 5 -1.91 -25.89 -16.85
C ALA A 5 -2.02 -26.65 -15.52
N LYS A 6 -0.87 -27.09 -14.99
CA LYS A 6 -0.74 -27.54 -13.60
C LYS A 6 -1.08 -26.38 -12.66
N GLY A 7 -1.85 -26.67 -11.62
CA GLY A 7 -2.41 -25.69 -10.68
C GLY A 7 -1.36 -24.89 -9.91
N ASP A 8 -1.62 -23.58 -9.80
CA ASP A 8 -0.85 -22.60 -9.02
C ASP A 8 -1.31 -22.64 -7.55
N ALA A 9 -0.52 -23.29 -6.69
CA ALA A 9 -0.66 -23.23 -5.23
C ALA A 9 0.09 -22.03 -4.61
N ASP A 10 0.64 -21.11 -5.42
CA ASP A 10 1.56 -20.05 -4.99
C ASP A 10 0.94 -18.65 -4.93
N SER A 11 -0.40 -18.54 -4.93
CA SER A 11 -1.05 -17.25 -4.62
C SER A 11 -1.05 -17.01 -3.11
N PHE A 12 -0.36 -15.95 -2.68
CA PHE A 12 -0.26 -15.55 -1.27
C PHE A 12 -1.58 -15.00 -0.67
N PHE A 13 -2.68 -14.94 -1.44
CA PHE A 13 -3.88 -14.18 -1.07
C PHE A 13 -5.22 -14.92 -1.15
N TYR A 14 -5.26 -16.25 -1.32
CA TYR A 14 -6.56 -16.95 -1.36
C TYR A 14 -6.62 -18.19 -0.45
N GLN A 15 -7.44 -18.09 0.60
CA GLN A 15 -8.42 -19.13 0.91
C GLN A 15 -9.79 -18.54 0.62
N LEU A 16 -10.42 -19.00 -0.47
CA LEU A 16 -11.85 -18.80 -0.69
C LEU A 16 -12.56 -19.54 0.45
N VAL A 17 -13.27 -18.83 1.33
CA VAL A 17 -14.16 -19.44 2.32
C VAL A 17 -15.37 -19.99 1.55
N PRO A 18 -15.61 -21.32 1.54
CA PRO A 18 -16.80 -21.86 0.91
C PRO A 18 -18.00 -21.58 1.81
N ASN A 19 -18.99 -20.84 1.31
CA ASN A 19 -20.31 -20.80 1.92
C ASN A 19 -20.94 -22.21 1.82
N ALA A 20 -21.15 -22.84 2.97
CA ALA A 20 -21.96 -24.05 3.07
C ALA A 20 -22.70 -24.11 4.42
N VAL A 21 -24.00 -23.79 4.32
CA VAL A 21 -25.16 -24.38 5.02
C VAL A 21 -25.57 -23.76 6.37
N GLU A 22 -26.70 -23.04 6.29
CA GLU A 22 -27.67 -22.73 7.35
C GLU A 22 -28.16 -24.00 8.07
N ASP A 23 -28.36 -23.96 9.39
CA ASP A 23 -29.74 -24.02 9.90
C ASP A 23 -29.89 -23.85 11.43
N ALA A 24 -31.05 -23.25 11.74
CA ALA A 24 -31.85 -23.31 12.97
C ALA A 24 -31.48 -22.43 14.17
N ILE A 25 -31.95 -21.17 14.14
CA ILE A 25 -32.50 -20.52 15.33
C ILE A 25 -33.95 -20.11 15.03
N ASN A 26 -34.88 -20.80 15.68
CA ASN A 26 -36.31 -20.46 15.74
C ASN A 26 -36.49 -19.07 16.35
N ILE A 27 -37.12 -18.15 15.60
CA ILE A 27 -37.77 -16.97 16.16
C ILE A 27 -39.17 -16.87 15.55
N GLU A 28 -40.13 -17.53 16.19
CA GLU A 28 -41.54 -17.14 16.09
C GLU A 28 -41.70 -15.81 16.84
N ASN A 29 -41.77 -14.71 16.10
CA ASN A 29 -42.59 -13.51 16.35
C ASN A 29 -42.18 -12.44 15.33
N ALA A 30 -42.67 -12.61 14.10
CA ALA A 30 -42.65 -11.55 13.09
C ALA A 30 -43.73 -10.51 13.46
N THR A 31 -43.36 -9.54 14.28
CA THR A 31 -43.95 -8.20 14.15
C THR A 31 -43.44 -7.68 12.82
N GLU A 32 -44.34 -7.30 11.92
CA GLU A 32 -44.02 -6.73 10.61
C GLU A 32 -42.92 -5.67 10.77
N PRO A 33 -41.76 -5.81 10.09
CA PRO A 33 -40.84 -4.69 10.02
C PRO A 33 -41.52 -3.65 9.14
N GLU A 34 -41.82 -2.49 9.74
CA GLU A 34 -42.07 -1.25 9.03
C GLU A 34 -41.11 -1.16 7.85
N ASP A 35 -41.64 -0.83 6.67
CA ASP A 35 -40.87 -0.56 5.46
C ASP A 35 -39.76 0.47 5.77
N ILE A 36 -38.58 -0.03 6.12
CA ILE A 36 -37.35 0.77 6.08
C ILE A 36 -37.12 0.99 4.59
N PRO A 37 -37.15 2.24 4.09
CA PRO A 37 -36.86 2.48 2.69
C PRO A 37 -35.46 1.96 2.42
N GLN A 38 -35.34 0.92 1.58
CA GLN A 38 -34.06 0.51 1.00
C GLN A 38 -33.46 1.76 0.38
N SER A 39 -32.40 2.32 0.98
CA SER A 39 -31.70 3.43 0.35
C SER A 39 -31.12 2.89 -0.95
N ASN A 40 -31.42 3.60 -2.03
CA ASN A 40 -30.95 3.33 -3.38
C ASN A 40 -29.46 3.70 -3.53
N ASP A 41 -28.60 3.29 -2.60
CA ASP A 41 -27.15 3.51 -2.67
C ASP A 41 -26.49 2.41 -3.52
N THR A 42 -27.06 2.12 -4.68
CA THR A 42 -26.49 1.17 -5.62
C THR A 42 -25.75 1.92 -6.72
N ILE A 43 -24.42 1.83 -6.72
CA ILE A 43 -23.59 2.26 -7.86
C ILE A 43 -23.88 1.30 -9.01
N LEU A 44 -24.28 1.84 -10.17
CA LEU A 44 -24.51 1.01 -11.35
C LEU A 44 -23.21 0.29 -11.73
N PHE A 45 -23.31 -1.01 -11.98
CA PHE A 45 -22.17 -1.87 -12.35
C PHE A 45 -21.32 -1.27 -13.48
N ASP A 46 -21.96 -0.71 -14.52
CA ASP A 46 -21.28 -0.07 -15.64
C ASP A 46 -20.49 1.18 -15.22
N THR A 47 -21.00 1.95 -14.25
CA THR A 47 -20.28 3.11 -13.69
C THR A 47 -19.01 2.65 -12.97
N PHE A 48 -19.11 1.65 -12.10
CA PHE A 48 -17.95 1.09 -11.40
C PHE A 48 -16.91 0.55 -12.40
N VAL A 49 -17.34 -0.26 -13.38
CA VAL A 49 -16.43 -0.84 -14.38
C VAL A 49 -15.73 0.25 -15.20
N ASN A 50 -16.44 1.29 -15.61
CA ASN A 50 -15.84 2.39 -16.36
C ASN A 50 -14.79 3.15 -15.54
N VAL A 51 -15.09 3.49 -14.28
CA VAL A 51 -14.13 4.13 -13.37
C VAL A 51 -12.92 3.24 -13.15
N LEU A 52 -13.13 1.95 -12.91
CA LEU A 52 -12.04 1.00 -12.70
C LEU A 52 -11.13 0.88 -13.94
N ILE A 53 -11.71 0.81 -15.14
CA ILE A 53 -10.95 0.78 -16.40
C ILE A 53 -10.15 2.08 -16.56
N GLU A 54 -10.76 3.23 -16.32
CA GLU A 54 -10.11 4.55 -16.43
C GLU A 54 -8.93 4.66 -15.46
N VAL A 55 -9.17 4.42 -14.17
CA VAL A 55 -8.15 4.50 -13.11
C VAL A 55 -7.03 3.49 -13.36
N THR A 56 -7.35 2.25 -13.72
CA THR A 56 -6.31 1.25 -13.98
C THR A 56 -5.49 1.56 -15.23
N THR A 57 -6.14 2.10 -16.27
CA THR A 57 -5.47 2.53 -17.50
C THR A 57 -4.49 3.67 -17.23
N GLU A 58 -4.91 4.66 -16.46
CA GLU A 58 -4.02 5.74 -16.01
C GLU A 58 -2.86 5.17 -15.18
N GLN A 59 -3.16 4.24 -14.28
CA GLN A 59 -2.12 3.61 -13.47
C GLN A 59 -1.12 2.80 -14.30
N LEU A 60 -1.55 2.14 -15.38
CA LEU A 60 -0.64 1.44 -16.29
C LEU A 60 0.34 2.42 -16.99
N ARG A 61 -0.10 3.65 -17.29
CA ARG A 61 0.79 4.72 -17.81
C ARG A 61 1.80 5.14 -16.75
N ASN A 62 1.35 5.34 -15.51
CA ASN A 62 2.21 5.66 -14.38
C ASN A 62 3.25 4.58 -14.13
N VAL A 63 2.85 3.30 -14.17
CA VAL A 63 3.77 2.17 -14.01
C VAL A 63 4.83 2.16 -15.10
N LYS A 64 4.43 2.32 -16.37
CA LYS A 64 5.39 2.42 -17.48
C LYS A 64 6.40 3.54 -17.25
N PHE A 65 5.91 4.73 -16.90
CA PHE A 65 6.74 5.89 -16.62
C PHE A 65 7.70 5.61 -15.44
N ASN A 66 7.19 5.06 -14.35
CA ASN A 66 7.97 4.76 -13.16
C ASN A 66 9.08 3.75 -13.43
N ILE A 67 8.76 2.65 -14.13
CA ILE A 67 9.75 1.62 -14.49
C ILE A 67 10.90 2.25 -15.28
N MET A 68 10.58 3.09 -16.26
CA MET A 68 11.57 3.71 -17.13
C MET A 68 12.46 4.73 -16.42
N ASN A 69 11.95 5.42 -15.39
CA ASN A 69 12.63 6.57 -14.80
C ASN A 69 13.18 6.36 -13.38
N ASN A 70 12.70 5.35 -12.63
CA ASN A 70 13.00 5.20 -11.20
C ASN A 70 13.91 4.01 -10.84
N TYR A 71 14.33 3.20 -11.81
CA TYR A 71 15.01 1.91 -11.58
C TYR A 71 16.39 1.79 -12.26
N ASP A 72 16.97 2.89 -12.73
CA ASP A 72 18.31 2.94 -13.36
C ASP A 72 18.52 1.85 -14.45
N LEU A 73 17.50 1.69 -15.30
CA LEU A 73 17.51 0.71 -16.38
C LEU A 73 18.48 1.11 -17.49
N TYR A 74 19.07 0.11 -18.15
CA TYR A 74 19.84 0.34 -19.38
C TYR A 74 18.92 0.74 -20.53
N GLU A 75 19.46 1.46 -21.51
CA GLU A 75 18.69 1.91 -22.68
C GLU A 75 17.99 0.75 -23.43
N ALA A 76 18.64 -0.40 -23.53
CA ALA A 76 18.05 -1.61 -24.12
C ALA A 76 16.83 -2.12 -23.33
N ASP A 77 16.92 -2.16 -21.99
CA ASP A 77 15.79 -2.54 -21.13
C ASP A 77 14.65 -1.52 -21.22
N ILE A 78 14.97 -0.22 -21.32
CA ILE A 78 13.98 0.85 -21.52
C ILE A 78 13.24 0.66 -22.86
N ALA A 79 13.95 0.30 -23.93
CA ALA A 79 13.34 0.02 -25.23
C ALA A 79 12.40 -1.20 -25.17
N ASP A 80 12.81 -2.26 -24.48
CA ASP A 80 11.98 -3.45 -24.26
C ASP A 80 10.73 -3.12 -23.44
N ILE A 81 10.83 -2.29 -22.41
CA ILE A 81 9.69 -1.79 -21.64
C ILE A 81 8.73 -0.96 -22.51
N LYS A 82 9.27 -0.03 -23.32
CA LYS A 82 8.44 0.78 -24.24
C LYS A 82 7.62 -0.11 -25.17
N LYS A 83 8.24 -1.15 -25.74
CA LYS A 83 7.60 -2.12 -26.62
C LYS A 83 6.62 -3.01 -25.88
N ALA A 84 6.96 -3.46 -24.68
CA ALA A 84 6.09 -4.31 -23.88
C ALA A 84 4.79 -3.60 -23.52
N PHE A 85 4.84 -2.32 -23.14
CA PHE A 85 3.67 -1.52 -22.77
C PHE A 85 2.91 -0.92 -23.97
N THR A 86 3.21 -1.31 -25.21
CA THR A 86 2.42 -0.91 -26.38
C THR A 86 1.05 -1.57 -26.35
N ASN A 87 -0.02 -0.76 -26.42
CA ASN A 87 -1.44 -1.18 -26.41
C ASN A 87 -1.84 -2.02 -25.19
N ILE A 88 -1.15 -1.84 -24.06
CA ILE A 88 -1.49 -2.53 -22.80
C ILE A 88 -2.85 -2.11 -22.27
N GLU A 89 -3.19 -0.84 -22.46
CA GLU A 89 -4.45 -0.21 -22.05
C GLU A 89 -5.64 -0.84 -22.77
N ASP A 90 -5.55 -0.97 -24.09
CA ASP A 90 -6.57 -1.61 -24.93
C ASP A 90 -6.76 -3.08 -24.52
N LYS A 91 -5.66 -3.81 -24.31
CA LYS A 91 -5.70 -5.21 -23.89
C LYS A 91 -6.29 -5.40 -22.50
N TYR A 92 -5.95 -4.51 -21.57
CA TYR A 92 -6.51 -4.52 -20.22
C TYR A 92 -8.01 -4.28 -20.29
N THR A 93 -8.43 -3.25 -21.00
CA THR A 93 -9.83 -2.91 -21.26
C THR A 93 -10.59 -4.07 -21.91
N GLU A 94 -10.00 -4.74 -22.89
CA GLU A 94 -10.58 -5.94 -23.52
C GLU A 94 -10.72 -7.09 -22.53
N ILE A 95 -9.70 -7.37 -21.70
CA ILE A 95 -9.75 -8.44 -20.69
C ILE A 95 -10.82 -8.16 -19.65
N VAL A 96 -10.91 -6.93 -19.16
CA VAL A 96 -11.95 -6.51 -18.22
C VAL A 96 -13.32 -6.65 -18.90
N ASN A 97 -13.54 -6.05 -20.07
CA ASN A 97 -14.84 -6.12 -20.74
C ASN A 97 -15.26 -7.53 -21.17
N SER A 98 -14.31 -8.42 -21.52
CA SER A 98 -14.61 -9.79 -21.96
C SER A 98 -14.72 -10.76 -20.80
N LYS A 99 -13.72 -10.84 -19.91
CA LYS A 99 -13.71 -11.85 -18.83
C LYS A 99 -14.64 -11.50 -17.70
N LEU A 100 -14.66 -10.24 -17.29
CA LEU A 100 -15.42 -9.78 -16.14
C LEU A 100 -16.92 -9.84 -16.42
N LYS A 101 -17.34 -9.37 -17.61
CA LYS A 101 -18.73 -9.42 -18.07
C LYS A 101 -19.24 -10.85 -18.22
N THR A 102 -18.38 -11.78 -18.68
CA THR A 102 -18.72 -13.20 -18.79
C THR A 102 -18.72 -13.91 -17.43
N MET A 103 -17.80 -13.57 -16.51
CA MET A 103 -17.77 -14.14 -15.14
C MET A 103 -19.00 -13.76 -14.31
N LEU A 104 -19.70 -12.67 -14.65
CA LEU A 104 -20.90 -12.21 -13.95
C LEU A 104 -22.22 -12.69 -14.56
N GLU A 105 -22.17 -13.41 -15.70
CA GLU A 105 -23.31 -14.09 -16.34
C GLU A 105 -24.61 -13.26 -16.44
N GLY A 106 -24.55 -11.93 -16.53
CA GLY A 106 -25.73 -11.07 -16.65
C GLY A 106 -26.73 -11.17 -15.49
N LYS A 107 -26.34 -11.72 -14.33
CA LYS A 107 -27.18 -11.71 -13.13
C LYS A 107 -27.28 -10.28 -12.61
N SER A 108 -28.49 -9.83 -12.29
CA SER A 108 -28.69 -8.58 -11.57
C SER A 108 -28.08 -8.73 -10.18
N ILE A 109 -26.96 -8.06 -9.94
CA ILE A 109 -26.28 -8.10 -8.65
C ILE A 109 -26.92 -7.03 -7.79
N ASN A 110 -27.44 -7.44 -6.63
CA ASN A 110 -27.73 -6.49 -5.56
C ASN A 110 -26.36 -6.11 -4.99
N ILE A 111 -25.83 -4.97 -5.43
CA ILE A 111 -24.43 -4.60 -5.20
C ILE A 111 -24.30 -4.15 -3.73
N THR A 112 -23.65 -4.99 -2.94
CA THR A 112 -23.12 -4.60 -1.63
C THR A 112 -21.67 -4.15 -1.80
N ASP A 113 -21.17 -3.31 -0.90
CA ASP A 113 -19.76 -2.85 -0.92
C ASP A 113 -18.77 -4.02 -0.93
N HIS A 114 -19.10 -5.12 -0.23
CA HIS A 114 -18.30 -6.35 -0.25
C HIS A 114 -18.10 -6.93 -1.65
N PHE A 115 -19.16 -6.95 -2.46
CA PHE A 115 -19.04 -7.41 -3.85
C PHE A 115 -18.12 -6.50 -4.67
N MET A 116 -18.19 -5.17 -4.47
CA MET A 116 -17.31 -4.23 -5.16
C MET A 116 -15.85 -4.34 -4.71
N LEU A 117 -15.61 -4.61 -3.43
CA LEU A 117 -14.27 -4.85 -2.87
C LEU A 117 -13.63 -6.13 -3.42
N ASP A 118 -14.36 -7.25 -3.42
CA ASP A 118 -13.91 -8.52 -4.02
C ASP A 118 -13.56 -8.35 -5.50
N PHE A 119 -14.30 -7.46 -6.16
CA PHE A 119 -14.12 -7.21 -7.57
C PHE A 119 -12.93 -6.29 -7.88
N MET A 120 -12.66 -5.32 -7.02
CA MET A 120 -11.42 -4.56 -7.02
C MET A 120 -10.20 -5.48 -6.82
N ASP A 121 -10.31 -6.51 -5.99
CA ASP A 121 -9.26 -7.52 -5.83
C ASP A 121 -8.98 -8.32 -7.11
N VAL A 122 -10.05 -8.71 -7.82
CA VAL A 122 -9.89 -9.37 -9.14
C VAL A 122 -9.20 -8.44 -10.14
N SER A 123 -9.54 -7.15 -10.15
CA SER A 123 -8.87 -6.13 -10.97
C SER A 123 -7.38 -6.03 -10.66
N ASN A 124 -7.05 -5.89 -9.38
CA ASN A 124 -5.68 -5.86 -8.87
C ASN A 124 -4.90 -7.12 -9.26
N TYR A 125 -5.53 -8.29 -9.16
CA TYR A 125 -4.94 -9.55 -9.61
C TYR A 125 -4.64 -9.60 -11.12
N ILE A 126 -5.57 -9.12 -11.96
CA ILE A 126 -5.37 -9.03 -13.41
C ILE A 126 -4.21 -8.07 -13.72
N LEU A 127 -4.17 -6.93 -13.04
CA LEU A 127 -3.10 -5.94 -13.19
C LEU A 127 -1.73 -6.53 -12.83
N GLU A 128 -1.61 -7.23 -11.70
CA GLU A 128 -0.37 -7.89 -11.32
C GLU A 128 0.10 -8.88 -12.39
N ARG A 129 -0.82 -9.68 -12.93
CA ARG A 129 -0.50 -10.62 -14.02
C ARG A 129 -0.05 -9.91 -15.28
N ALA A 130 -0.70 -8.81 -15.65
CA ALA A 130 -0.28 -7.98 -16.77
C ALA A 130 1.14 -7.44 -16.53
N LEU A 131 1.39 -6.83 -15.37
CA LEU A 131 2.71 -6.31 -15.02
C LEU A 131 3.80 -7.38 -15.11
N ARG A 132 3.57 -8.57 -14.52
CA ARG A 132 4.49 -9.71 -14.60
C ARG A 132 4.81 -10.10 -16.04
N TYR A 133 3.79 -10.14 -16.91
CA TYR A 133 3.97 -10.46 -18.32
C TYR A 133 4.80 -9.40 -19.05
N HIS A 134 4.54 -8.12 -18.79
CA HIS A 134 5.18 -7.01 -19.51
C HIS A 134 6.61 -6.74 -19.05
N VAL A 135 6.95 -7.01 -17.80
CA VAL A 135 8.33 -6.90 -17.29
C VAL A 135 9.10 -8.23 -17.39
N LYS A 136 8.53 -9.26 -18.03
CA LYS A 136 9.12 -10.61 -18.05
C LYS A 136 10.53 -10.65 -18.63
N ASN A 137 10.80 -9.80 -19.62
CA ASN A 137 12.04 -9.76 -20.38
C ASN A 137 13.07 -8.76 -19.85
N VAL A 138 12.76 -7.99 -18.80
CA VAL A 138 13.72 -7.05 -18.20
C VAL A 138 14.92 -7.85 -17.72
N LYS A 139 16.08 -7.67 -18.36
CA LYS A 139 17.32 -8.38 -18.04
C LYS A 139 18.00 -7.62 -16.92
N GLY A 140 17.37 -7.65 -15.75
CA GLY A 140 17.92 -7.03 -14.57
C GLY A 140 19.23 -7.69 -14.15
N LYS A 141 20.19 -6.90 -13.68
CA LYS A 141 21.26 -7.43 -12.84
C LYS A 141 20.61 -8.13 -11.64
N MET A 142 21.21 -9.21 -11.14
CA MET A 142 21.02 -9.52 -9.73
C MET A 142 21.38 -8.24 -8.99
N LEU A 143 20.45 -7.69 -8.22
CA LEU A 143 20.79 -6.67 -7.24
C LEU A 143 21.45 -7.44 -6.08
N ALA A 144 22.58 -8.08 -6.38
CA ALA A 144 23.52 -8.51 -5.39
C ALA A 144 23.91 -7.21 -4.70
N GLN A 145 23.26 -6.93 -3.56
CA GLN A 145 23.28 -5.68 -2.81
C GLN A 145 22.18 -4.64 -3.15
N THR A 146 20.89 -4.98 -3.10
CA THR A 146 20.09 -4.08 -2.23
C THR A 146 20.55 -4.40 -0.81
N LYS A 147 20.86 -3.39 0.01
CA LYS A 147 21.28 -3.63 1.41
C LYS A 147 20.26 -4.50 2.16
N TRP A 148 19.01 -4.51 1.68
CA TRP A 148 17.81 -4.98 2.35
C TRP A 148 17.32 -6.38 1.93
N TYR A 149 17.42 -6.74 0.64
CA TYR A 149 16.88 -7.99 0.08
C TYR A 149 17.79 -8.64 -0.96
N ARG A 150 17.83 -9.98 -1.00
CA ARG A 150 18.36 -10.73 -2.14
C ARG A 150 17.26 -10.87 -3.21
N GLN A 151 17.21 -9.94 -4.15
CA GLN A 151 16.26 -9.98 -5.27
C GLN A 151 16.90 -9.48 -6.57
N THR A 152 16.36 -9.90 -7.71
CA THR A 152 16.65 -9.34 -9.02
C THR A 152 15.98 -7.98 -9.18
N LEU A 153 16.50 -7.12 -10.07
CA LEU A 153 15.86 -5.83 -10.38
C LEU A 153 14.42 -6.00 -10.87
N LYS A 154 14.15 -7.06 -11.62
CA LYS A 154 12.82 -7.43 -12.08
C LYS A 154 11.86 -7.70 -10.92
N GLU A 155 12.27 -8.49 -9.93
CA GLU A 155 11.46 -8.79 -8.74
C GLU A 155 11.17 -7.52 -7.95
N LYS A 156 12.16 -6.64 -7.80
CA LYS A 156 12.00 -5.33 -7.16
C LYS A 156 10.96 -4.47 -7.88
N ILE A 157 11.05 -4.37 -9.20
CA ILE A 157 10.10 -3.61 -10.04
C ILE A 157 8.69 -4.15 -9.86
N ILE A 158 8.49 -5.47 -10.04
CA ILE A 158 7.17 -6.11 -9.89
C ILE A 158 6.60 -5.78 -8.52
N ARG A 159 7.38 -6.06 -7.46
CA ARG A 159 6.94 -5.83 -6.08
C ARG A 159 6.49 -4.39 -5.84
N GLN A 160 7.35 -3.42 -6.12
CA GLN A 160 7.05 -2.02 -5.81
C GLN A 160 5.88 -1.50 -6.65
N GLN A 161 5.84 -1.82 -7.96
CA GLN A 161 4.79 -1.32 -8.84
C GLN A 161 3.43 -1.97 -8.57
N THR A 162 3.39 -3.24 -8.16
CA THR A 162 2.14 -3.88 -7.72
C THR A 162 1.57 -3.14 -6.50
N LYS A 163 2.39 -2.87 -5.46
CA LYS A 163 1.94 -2.16 -4.25
C LYS A 163 1.46 -0.75 -4.53
N ILE A 164 2.23 0.01 -5.31
CA ILE A 164 1.87 1.37 -5.72
C ILE A 164 0.55 1.36 -6.51
N SER A 165 0.37 0.37 -7.40
CA SER A 165 -0.83 0.31 -8.23
C SER A 165 -2.08 -0.07 -7.46
N PHE A 166 -2.00 -1.03 -6.54
CA PHE A 166 -3.15 -1.41 -5.71
C PHE A 166 -3.59 -0.23 -4.87
N ASN A 167 -2.63 0.45 -4.22
CA ASN A 167 -2.88 1.65 -3.43
C ASN A 167 -3.51 2.78 -4.26
N TYR A 168 -2.99 3.01 -5.47
CA TYR A 168 -3.52 4.03 -6.37
C TYR A 168 -4.97 3.74 -6.77
N ILE A 169 -5.26 2.49 -7.15
CA ILE A 169 -6.61 2.07 -7.57
C ILE A 169 -7.58 2.17 -6.39
N GLU A 170 -7.21 1.64 -5.23
CA GLU A 170 -8.02 1.68 -4.01
C GLU A 170 -8.38 3.13 -3.62
N ASN A 171 -7.39 4.03 -3.58
CA ASN A 171 -7.64 5.42 -3.21
C ASN A 171 -8.54 6.13 -4.23
N ASN A 172 -8.32 5.94 -5.54
CA ASN A 172 -9.15 6.59 -6.56
C ASN A 172 -10.58 6.05 -6.60
N ILE A 173 -10.77 4.74 -6.35
CA ILE A 173 -12.10 4.13 -6.26
C ILE A 173 -12.83 4.65 -5.01
N CYS A 174 -12.16 4.69 -3.86
CA CYS A 174 -12.70 5.26 -2.63
C CYS A 174 -13.08 6.74 -2.82
N ASP A 175 -12.20 7.56 -3.40
CA ASP A 175 -12.48 8.98 -3.68
C ASP A 175 -13.67 9.16 -4.63
N THR A 176 -13.74 8.38 -5.71
CA THR A 176 -14.72 8.57 -6.79
C THR A 176 -16.07 7.97 -6.46
N LEU A 177 -16.07 6.79 -5.84
CA LEU A 177 -17.25 5.95 -5.66
C LEU A 177 -17.65 5.81 -4.19
N GLN A 178 -16.85 6.30 -3.25
CA GLN A 178 -17.06 6.13 -1.80
C GLN A 178 -17.07 4.65 -1.37
N ILE A 179 -16.50 3.77 -2.19
CA ILE A 179 -16.25 2.36 -1.86
C ILE A 179 -14.83 2.26 -1.33
N CYS A 180 -14.70 2.25 -0.01
CA CYS A 180 -13.42 2.28 0.67
C CYS A 180 -13.18 0.95 1.40
N ARG A 181 -11.90 0.56 1.52
CA ARG A 181 -11.52 -0.51 2.44
C ARG A 181 -11.47 0.05 3.86
N ASP A 182 -12.06 -0.68 4.79
CA ASP A 182 -11.90 -0.39 6.20
C ASP A 182 -10.41 -0.47 6.59
N ARG A 183 -9.97 0.51 7.38
CA ARG A 183 -8.64 0.56 7.96
C ARG A 183 -8.78 0.30 9.46
N TYR A 184 -8.29 -0.85 9.91
CA TYR A 184 -8.48 -1.29 11.30
C TYR A 184 -7.27 -0.98 12.18
N TYR A 185 -6.12 -0.68 11.56
CA TYR A 185 -4.86 -0.47 12.26
C TYR A 185 -4.18 0.83 11.83
N TYR A 186 -3.36 1.40 12.72
CA TYR A 186 -2.51 2.54 12.39
C TYR A 186 -1.54 2.20 11.25
N SER A 187 -1.04 0.96 11.22
CA SER A 187 -0.21 0.43 10.14
C SER A 187 -0.84 0.53 8.76
N ASP A 188 -2.17 0.50 8.63
CA ASP A 188 -2.87 0.55 7.35
C ASP A 188 -2.70 1.95 6.71
N TYR A 189 -2.88 3.00 7.53
CA TYR A 189 -2.62 4.39 7.14
C TYR A 189 -1.16 4.64 6.79
N LEU A 190 -0.24 4.14 7.63
CA LEU A 190 1.19 4.29 7.37
C LEU A 190 1.60 3.59 6.06
N THR A 191 1.04 2.41 5.80
CA THR A 191 1.27 1.65 4.57
C THR A 191 0.80 2.43 3.34
N ASP A 192 -0.38 3.03 3.41
CA ASP A 192 -0.91 3.92 2.36
C ASP A 192 0.00 5.12 2.09
N TRP A 193 0.41 5.82 3.15
CA TRP A 193 1.34 6.96 3.02
C TRP A 193 2.68 6.55 2.41
N LEU A 194 3.26 5.43 2.85
CA LEU A 194 4.53 4.91 2.31
C LEU A 194 4.41 4.59 0.82
N ARG A 195 3.34 3.91 0.39
CA ARG A 195 3.10 3.55 -1.00
C ARG A 195 2.86 4.76 -1.89
N THR A 196 2.13 5.74 -1.38
CA THR A 196 1.94 7.04 -2.03
C THR A 196 3.28 7.76 -2.23
N LEU A 197 4.12 7.81 -1.19
CA LEU A 197 5.46 8.43 -1.25
C LEU A 197 6.41 7.70 -2.21
N MET A 198 6.32 6.36 -2.32
CA MET A 198 7.12 5.58 -3.26
C MET A 198 6.84 5.94 -4.73
N ASN A 199 5.64 6.42 -5.04
CA ASN A 199 5.20 6.80 -6.38
C ASN A 199 5.69 8.21 -6.81
N LEU A 200 6.27 8.99 -5.90
CA LEU A 200 6.63 10.38 -6.18
C LEU A 200 7.82 10.52 -7.14
N SER A 201 7.90 11.68 -7.79
CA SER A 201 9.08 12.09 -8.56
C SER A 201 10.32 12.21 -7.66
N SER A 202 11.52 12.10 -8.24
CA SER A 202 12.77 12.28 -7.48
C SER A 202 12.88 13.65 -6.82
N ARG A 203 12.30 14.70 -7.44
CA ARG A 203 12.26 16.06 -6.89
C ARG A 203 11.37 16.13 -5.66
N ASP A 204 10.16 15.57 -5.74
CA ASP A 204 9.17 15.68 -4.67
C ASP A 204 9.53 14.76 -3.50
N LEU A 205 10.13 13.60 -3.78
CA LEU A 205 10.73 12.75 -2.75
C LEU A 205 11.86 13.48 -2.00
N LYS A 206 12.70 14.26 -2.70
CA LYS A 206 13.72 15.10 -2.03
C LYS A 206 13.07 16.17 -1.13
N ARG A 207 11.97 16.79 -1.58
CA ARG A 207 11.21 17.76 -0.79
C ARG A 207 10.58 17.13 0.45
N PHE A 208 10.09 15.89 0.36
CA PHE A 208 9.57 15.14 1.52
C PHE A 208 10.63 14.90 2.59
N PHE A 209 11.81 14.40 2.19
CA PHE A 209 12.85 14.02 3.14
C PHE A 209 13.61 15.20 3.76
N GLY A 210 13.63 16.38 3.11
CA GLY A 210 14.38 17.55 3.59
C GLY A 210 14.02 17.99 5.03
N PRO A 211 12.74 18.20 5.35
CA PRO A 211 12.26 18.62 6.66
C PRO A 211 12.47 17.61 7.80
N VAL A 212 12.72 16.33 7.51
CA VAL A 212 12.71 15.25 8.52
C VAL A 212 13.66 15.54 9.68
N THR A 213 14.83 16.13 9.42
CA THR A 213 15.78 16.48 10.50
C THR A 213 15.23 17.57 11.41
N GLU A 214 14.57 18.59 10.84
CA GLU A 214 13.97 19.69 11.60
C GLU A 214 12.82 19.21 12.48
N ILE A 215 11.97 18.31 11.96
CA ILE A 215 10.89 17.69 12.72
C ILE A 215 11.45 16.89 13.90
N LEU A 216 12.50 16.10 13.69
CA LEU A 216 13.15 15.34 14.77
C LEU A 216 13.76 16.24 15.85
N GLU A 217 14.35 17.39 15.49
CA GLU A 217 14.86 18.34 16.49
C GLU A 217 13.75 19.07 17.24
N THR A 218 12.68 19.45 16.54
CA THR A 218 11.49 20.12 17.12
C THR A 218 10.85 19.23 18.19
N HIS A 219 10.77 17.92 17.91
CA HIS A 219 10.16 16.93 18.80
C HIS A 219 11.17 16.12 19.63
N LYS A 220 12.40 16.61 19.83
CA LYS A 220 13.50 15.87 20.49
C LYS A 220 13.20 15.33 21.89
N HIS A 221 12.25 15.95 22.60
CA HIS A 221 11.83 15.52 23.94
C HIS A 221 10.86 14.35 23.92
N PHE A 222 10.16 14.15 22.79
CA PHE A 222 9.26 13.04 22.57
C PHE A 222 9.96 11.92 21.78
N ILE A 223 10.59 12.26 20.64
CA ILE A 223 11.33 11.32 19.79
C ILE A 223 12.79 11.31 20.21
N LYS A 224 13.15 10.39 21.11
CA LYS A 224 14.55 10.19 21.51
C LYS A 224 15.36 9.71 20.31
N THR A 225 16.53 10.29 20.10
CA THR A 225 17.45 9.92 19.02
C THR A 225 18.88 9.88 19.55
N ASN A 226 19.76 9.12 18.91
CA ASN A 226 21.19 9.15 19.20
C ASN A 226 21.99 9.58 17.95
N ILE A 227 23.30 9.73 18.11
CA ILE A 227 24.20 10.20 17.04
C ILE A 227 24.16 9.27 15.82
N LYS A 228 24.16 7.95 16.04
CA LYS A 228 24.18 6.93 14.98
C LYS A 228 22.89 6.95 14.15
N PHE A 229 21.74 7.04 14.82
CA PHE A 229 20.44 7.18 14.18
C PHE A 229 20.37 8.47 13.35
N ARG A 230 20.77 9.61 13.93
CA ARG A 230 20.79 10.91 13.20
C ARG A 230 21.71 10.87 11.97
N GLN A 231 22.87 10.21 12.06
CA GLN A 231 23.76 10.01 10.92
C GLN A 231 23.12 9.15 9.83
N THR A 232 22.39 8.09 10.21
CA THR A 232 21.67 7.23 9.27
C THR A 232 20.55 7.99 8.55
N ILE A 233 19.75 8.76 9.29
CA ILE A 233 18.72 9.63 8.70
C ILE A 233 19.34 10.64 7.75
N LYS A 234 20.43 11.32 8.17
CA LYS A 234 21.15 12.27 7.31
C LYS A 234 21.70 11.60 6.05
N TYR A 235 22.17 10.36 6.12
CA TYR A 235 22.58 9.60 4.95
C TYR A 235 21.41 9.39 3.98
N ILE A 236 20.25 8.93 4.47
CA ILE A 236 19.04 8.71 3.64
C ILE A 236 18.57 10.01 2.99
N ILE A 237 18.53 11.11 3.74
CA ILE A 237 18.13 12.44 3.25
C ILE A 237 19.05 12.92 2.11
N ASN A 238 20.36 12.67 2.20
CA ASN A 238 21.31 13.08 1.18
C ASN A 238 21.50 12.08 0.03
N ALA A 239 20.98 10.86 0.17
CA ALA A 239 21.10 9.82 -0.86
C ALA A 239 20.26 10.11 -2.12
N GLU A 240 20.47 9.34 -3.17
CA GLU A 240 19.65 9.40 -4.39
C GLU A 240 18.21 8.90 -4.14
N ALA A 241 17.30 9.22 -5.06
CA ALA A 241 15.89 8.87 -4.93
C ALA A 241 15.66 7.36 -4.83
N ILE A 242 16.48 6.55 -5.49
CA ILE A 242 16.41 5.09 -5.39
C ILE A 242 16.61 4.59 -3.96
N VAL A 243 17.55 5.16 -3.20
CA VAL A 243 17.82 4.77 -1.81
C VAL A 243 16.66 5.18 -0.89
N LYS A 244 16.06 6.34 -1.14
CA LYS A 244 14.87 6.80 -0.41
C LYS A 244 13.68 5.87 -0.64
N ARG A 245 13.40 5.49 -1.89
CA ARG A 245 12.35 4.51 -2.23
C ARG A 245 12.64 3.15 -1.61
N ASP A 246 13.87 2.69 -1.63
CA ASP A 246 14.27 1.42 -1.01
C ASP A 246 14.09 1.44 0.51
N THR A 247 14.25 2.60 1.14
CA THR A 247 13.98 2.79 2.57
C THR A 247 12.48 2.72 2.86
N LEU A 248 11.66 3.41 2.06
CA LEU A 248 10.19 3.38 2.19
C LEU A 248 9.64 1.97 1.98
N ASP A 249 10.07 1.30 0.90
CA ASP A 249 9.70 -0.08 0.56
C ASP A 249 10.17 -1.07 1.63
N PHE A 250 11.34 -0.86 2.24
CA PHE A 250 11.78 -1.68 3.35
C PHE A 250 10.83 -1.57 4.57
N VAL A 251 10.41 -0.35 4.94
CA VAL A 251 9.48 -0.15 6.06
C VAL A 251 8.10 -0.75 5.74
N ASP A 252 7.55 -0.49 4.56
CA ASP A 252 6.28 -1.06 4.09
C ASP A 252 6.31 -2.60 4.10
N GLU A 253 7.42 -3.20 3.69
CA GLU A 253 7.58 -4.66 3.72
C GLU A 253 7.62 -5.25 5.13
N VAL A 254 8.25 -4.55 6.09
CA VAL A 254 8.26 -4.98 7.48
C VAL A 254 6.86 -4.92 8.09
N LEU A 255 6.05 -3.91 7.71
CA LEU A 255 4.65 -3.78 8.13
C LEU A 255 3.78 -4.89 7.53
N THR A 256 3.89 -5.09 6.22
CA THR A 256 2.91 -5.89 5.46
C THR A 256 3.28 -7.37 5.32
N ASN A 257 4.58 -7.70 5.32
CA ASN A 257 5.07 -9.05 5.05
C ASN A 257 6.27 -9.45 5.94
N PRO A 258 6.24 -9.22 7.27
CA PRO A 258 7.42 -9.33 8.14
C PRO A 258 8.13 -10.68 8.06
N ASP A 259 7.39 -11.80 7.98
CA ASP A 259 7.98 -13.14 7.95
C ASP A 259 8.72 -13.44 6.65
N LYS A 260 8.21 -12.94 5.53
CA LYS A 260 8.88 -13.04 4.22
C LYS A 260 10.15 -12.22 4.22
N VAL A 261 10.10 -11.02 4.77
CA VAL A 261 11.25 -10.11 4.87
C VAL A 261 12.36 -10.71 5.73
N LEU A 262 12.01 -11.24 6.91
CA LEU A 262 12.96 -11.91 7.79
C LEU A 262 13.70 -13.06 7.11
N LYS A 263 13.02 -13.82 6.25
CA LYS A 263 13.63 -14.93 5.49
C LYS A 263 14.61 -14.45 4.42
N LEU A 264 14.28 -13.37 3.73
CA LEU A 264 15.03 -12.89 2.55
C LEU A 264 16.11 -11.85 2.87
N ALA A 265 16.03 -11.22 4.05
CA ALA A 265 16.96 -10.18 4.46
C ALA A 265 18.33 -10.73 4.89
N PRO A 266 19.43 -9.99 4.63
CA PRO A 266 20.73 -10.27 5.21
C PRO A 266 20.71 -10.35 6.74
N ASN A 267 21.55 -11.21 7.33
CA ASN A 267 21.61 -11.39 8.79
C ASN A 267 21.82 -10.08 9.56
N ALA A 268 22.55 -9.12 8.99
CA ALA A 268 22.79 -7.81 9.60
C ALA A 268 21.52 -6.97 9.80
N LEU A 269 20.45 -7.23 9.03
CA LEU A 269 19.21 -6.46 9.09
C LEU A 269 18.07 -7.16 9.84
N LYS A 270 18.21 -8.46 10.11
CA LYS A 270 17.20 -9.23 10.86
C LYS A 270 16.87 -8.60 12.22
N PRO A 271 17.86 -8.10 13.01
CA PRO A 271 17.54 -7.40 14.27
C PRO A 271 16.64 -6.18 14.07
N SER A 272 16.93 -5.34 13.06
CA SER A 272 16.11 -4.17 12.75
C SER A 272 14.69 -4.57 12.34
N ILE A 273 14.54 -5.62 11.54
CA ILE A 273 13.22 -6.12 11.11
C ILE A 273 12.42 -6.63 12.32
N THR A 274 13.05 -7.43 13.19
CA THR A 274 12.39 -7.95 14.40
C THR A 274 11.91 -6.82 15.29
N LEU A 275 12.75 -5.82 15.57
CA LEU A 275 12.38 -4.70 16.41
C LEU A 275 11.33 -3.79 15.78
N LEU A 276 11.41 -3.52 14.47
CA LEU A 276 10.38 -2.74 13.76
C LEU A 276 9.03 -3.46 13.77
N ARG A 277 9.02 -4.78 13.53
CA ARG A 277 7.80 -5.60 13.65
C ARG A 277 7.23 -5.53 15.06
N GLU A 278 8.07 -5.68 16.08
CA GLU A 278 7.64 -5.59 17.47
C GLU A 278 7.06 -4.21 17.80
N LEU A 279 7.72 -3.14 17.33
CA LEU A 279 7.25 -1.76 17.52
C LEU A 279 5.86 -1.55 16.91
N PHE A 280 5.66 -1.95 15.65
CA PHE A 280 4.38 -1.75 14.99
C PHE A 280 3.27 -2.63 15.57
N ASN A 281 3.55 -3.90 15.89
CA ASN A 281 2.60 -4.76 16.60
C ASN A 281 2.18 -4.16 17.95
N LEU A 282 3.11 -3.54 18.69
CA LEU A 282 2.78 -2.86 19.93
C LEU A 282 1.88 -1.65 19.67
N ILE A 283 2.16 -0.84 18.64
CA ILE A 283 1.35 0.32 18.27
C ILE A 283 -0.05 -0.10 17.83
N ASP A 284 -0.17 -1.04 16.89
CA ASP A 284 -1.48 -1.50 16.37
C ASP A 284 -2.31 -2.18 17.46
N GLY A 285 -1.66 -2.78 18.47
CA GLY A 285 -2.34 -3.37 19.62
C GLY A 285 -2.93 -2.37 20.61
N VAL A 286 -2.59 -1.08 20.54
CA VAL A 286 -3.08 -0.04 21.48
C VAL A 286 -3.57 1.25 20.83
N TYR A 287 -3.25 1.50 19.56
CA TYR A 287 -3.76 2.64 18.83
C TYR A 287 -5.24 2.40 18.53
N ASP A 288 -6.10 3.15 19.21
CA ASP A 288 -7.55 3.02 19.07
C ASP A 288 -8.04 3.73 17.80
N VAL A 289 -8.46 2.97 16.79
CA VAL A 289 -8.99 3.50 15.52
C VAL A 289 -10.50 3.80 15.69
N ASN A 290 -10.81 4.71 16.61
CA ASN A 290 -12.15 5.25 16.82
C ASN A 290 -12.44 6.42 15.85
N ASP A 291 -13.70 6.84 15.75
CA ASP A 291 -14.15 7.90 14.81
C ASP A 291 -13.28 9.16 14.84
N HIS A 292 -12.88 9.62 16.03
CA HIS A 292 -12.05 10.83 16.18
C HIS A 292 -10.61 10.62 15.66
N ASN A 293 -10.02 9.47 15.96
CA ASN A 293 -8.69 9.11 15.48
C ASN A 293 -8.70 8.82 13.97
N ILE A 294 -9.78 8.22 13.44
CA ILE A 294 -10.01 8.05 12.00
C ILE A 294 -10.05 9.41 11.32
N GLU A 295 -10.91 10.34 11.79
CA GLU A 295 -11.00 11.70 11.22
C GLU A 295 -9.63 12.40 11.20
N THR A 296 -8.85 12.24 12.27
CA THR A 296 -7.49 12.81 12.35
C THR A 296 -6.54 12.18 11.33
N LEU A 297 -6.57 10.85 11.17
CA LEU A 297 -5.72 10.12 10.22
C LEU A 297 -6.11 10.38 8.76
N GLU A 298 -7.40 10.49 8.47
CA GLU A 298 -7.91 10.89 7.14
C GLU A 298 -7.50 12.33 6.82
N ASN A 299 -7.61 13.26 7.76
CA ASN A 299 -7.13 14.63 7.56
C ASN A 299 -5.61 14.66 7.30
N ILE A 300 -4.80 13.87 7.99
CA ILE A 300 -3.36 13.75 7.68
C ILE A 300 -3.14 13.21 6.25
N THR A 301 -3.94 12.22 5.84
CA THR A 301 -3.91 11.63 4.51
C THR A 301 -4.27 12.67 3.44
N GLU A 302 -5.30 13.47 3.66
CA GLU A 302 -5.70 14.57 2.79
C GLU A 302 -4.61 15.66 2.71
N MET A 303 -4.03 16.07 3.84
CA MET A 303 -2.92 17.03 3.88
C MET A 303 -1.71 16.53 3.07
N LEU A 304 -1.43 15.22 3.11
CA LEU A 304 -0.38 14.61 2.30
C LEU A 304 -0.74 14.65 0.81
N ARG A 305 -1.98 14.31 0.43
CA ARG A 305 -2.48 14.37 -0.94
C ARG A 305 -2.39 15.78 -1.51
N ASP A 306 -2.87 16.77 -0.75
CA ASP A 306 -2.84 18.19 -1.13
C ASP A 306 -1.41 18.68 -1.40
N TRP A 307 -0.45 18.28 -0.58
CA TRP A 307 0.96 18.58 -0.81
C TRP A 307 1.49 17.95 -2.10
N ILE A 308 1.12 16.70 -2.39
CA ILE A 308 1.53 15.97 -3.61
C ILE A 308 0.97 16.63 -4.87
N GLU A 309 -0.29 17.06 -4.82
CA GLU A 309 -0.98 17.77 -5.90
C GLU A 309 -0.44 19.19 -6.13
N GLY A 310 0.51 19.65 -5.32
CA GLY A 310 1.14 20.95 -5.46
C GLY A 310 0.24 22.10 -5.01
N LYS A 311 -0.78 21.82 -4.20
CA LYS A 311 -1.52 22.86 -3.47
C LYS A 311 -0.55 23.56 -2.50
N THR A 312 -0.92 24.72 -1.95
CA THR A 312 -0.08 25.57 -1.09
C THR A 312 0.24 24.95 0.29
N PHE A 313 0.12 23.63 0.42
CA PHE A 313 0.31 22.89 1.64
C PHE A 313 1.80 22.64 1.93
N ASP A 314 2.22 22.85 3.17
CA ASP A 314 3.59 22.68 3.61
C ASP A 314 3.79 21.28 4.21
N ILE A 315 4.77 20.54 3.69
CA ILE A 315 5.12 19.21 4.17
C ILE A 315 5.50 19.20 5.67
N HIS A 316 6.03 20.31 6.22
CA HIS A 316 6.29 20.40 7.65
C HIS A 316 5.01 20.23 8.48
N LYS A 317 3.87 20.72 7.99
CA LYS A 317 2.60 20.56 8.68
C LYS A 317 2.15 19.11 8.70
N VAL A 318 2.31 18.39 7.58
CA VAL A 318 1.98 16.96 7.49
C VAL A 318 2.82 16.16 8.49
N LEU A 319 4.14 16.34 8.47
CA LEU A 319 5.05 15.62 9.35
C LEU A 319 4.83 15.96 10.83
N ASN A 320 4.52 17.22 11.15
CA ASN A 320 4.16 17.62 12.51
C ASN A 320 2.83 17.01 12.97
N ALA A 321 1.82 16.96 12.09
CA ALA A 321 0.53 16.36 12.42
C ALA A 321 0.65 14.87 12.75
N ILE A 322 1.47 14.12 12.00
CA ILE A 322 1.79 12.72 12.29
C ILE A 322 2.40 12.57 13.69
N VAL A 323 3.39 13.40 14.03
CA VAL A 323 4.08 13.32 15.33
C VAL A 323 3.16 13.71 16.49
N GLU A 324 2.38 14.79 16.35
CA GLU A 324 1.45 15.22 17.40
C GLU A 324 0.30 14.23 17.60
N ASN A 325 -0.25 13.64 16.54
CA ASN A 325 -1.25 12.57 16.66
C ASN A 325 -0.71 11.38 17.47
N MET A 326 0.52 10.92 17.17
CA MET A 326 1.16 9.85 17.92
C MET A 326 1.41 10.24 19.39
N LYS A 327 1.86 11.48 19.62
CA LYS A 327 2.14 12.00 20.96
C LYS A 327 0.89 12.15 21.83
N ILE A 328 -0.26 12.49 21.25
CA ILE A 328 -1.55 12.52 21.95
C ILE A 328 -1.95 11.10 22.34
N ASN A 329 -1.89 10.15 21.41
CA ASN A 329 -2.29 8.76 21.65
C ASN A 329 -1.36 8.05 22.65
N VAL A 330 -0.04 8.25 22.59
CA VAL A 330 0.91 7.67 23.55
C VAL A 330 0.58 8.05 25.00
N LYS A 331 0.06 9.25 25.27
CA LYS A 331 -0.26 9.71 26.62
C LYS A 331 -1.39 8.94 27.28
N ILE A 332 -2.30 8.37 26.49
CA ILE A 332 -3.48 7.65 26.99
C ILE A 332 -3.26 6.14 27.04
N TRP A 333 -2.19 5.63 26.43
CA TRP A 333 -1.87 4.20 26.45
C TRP A 333 -1.43 3.71 27.84
N PRO A 334 -1.62 2.42 28.16
CA PRO A 334 -1.12 1.85 29.40
C PRO A 334 0.39 2.04 29.59
N LEU A 335 0.82 2.37 30.82
CA LEU A 335 2.23 2.66 31.13
C LEU A 335 3.18 1.50 30.80
N ASP A 336 2.74 0.26 30.96
CA ASP A 336 3.55 -0.91 30.62
C ASP A 336 3.79 -1.02 29.11
N ILE A 337 2.79 -0.67 28.28
CA ILE A 337 2.94 -0.59 26.83
C ILE A 337 3.83 0.58 26.42
N GLN A 338 3.62 1.76 27.02
CA GLN A 338 4.51 2.91 26.79
C GLN A 338 5.98 2.55 27.06
N ASN A 339 6.25 1.88 28.20
CA ASN A 339 7.60 1.44 28.56
C ASN A 339 8.18 0.43 27.55
N LYS A 340 7.38 -0.53 27.08
CA LYS A 340 7.80 -1.49 26.04
C LYS A 340 8.13 -0.78 24.73
N ILE A 341 7.29 0.13 24.27
CA ILE A 341 7.53 0.95 23.07
C ILE A 341 8.82 1.76 23.21
N TYR A 342 9.03 2.41 24.36
CA TYR A 342 10.27 3.16 24.63
C TYR A 342 11.50 2.26 24.62
N TYR A 343 11.41 1.06 25.18
CA TYR A 343 12.49 0.07 25.16
C TYR A 343 12.82 -0.37 23.74
N VAL A 344 11.82 -0.82 22.97
CA VAL A 344 12.00 -1.26 21.58
C VAL A 344 12.57 -0.12 20.72
N TRP A 345 12.05 1.10 20.86
CA TRP A 345 12.58 2.27 20.18
C TRP A 345 14.05 2.56 20.55
N SER A 346 14.42 2.40 21.82
CA SER A 346 15.80 2.60 22.28
C SER A 346 16.77 1.57 21.67
N GLU A 347 16.33 0.34 21.48
CA GLU A 347 17.09 -0.71 20.79
C GLU A 347 17.21 -0.39 19.29
N ILE A 348 16.13 0.07 18.65
CA ILE A 348 16.15 0.48 17.24
C ILE A 348 17.18 1.57 16.99
N ILE A 349 17.23 2.62 17.82
CA ILE A 349 18.17 3.72 17.61
C ILE A 349 19.62 3.30 17.90
N ALA A 350 19.87 2.25 18.68
CA ALA A 350 21.20 1.74 18.99
C ALA A 350 21.84 0.92 17.85
N LEU A 351 21.01 0.31 17.00
CA LEU A 351 21.42 -0.40 15.78
C LEU A 351 22.06 0.51 14.74
#